data_AF-A0A848WHR0-F1
#
_entry.id   AF-A0A848WHR0-F1
#
_cell.length_a   1.000
_cell.length_b   1.000
_cell.length_c   1.000
_cell.angle_alpha   90.00
_cell.angle_beta   90.00
_cell.angle_gamma   90.00
#
_symmetry.space_group_name_H-M   'P 1'
#
loop_
_entity.id
_entity.type
_entity.pdbx_description
1 polymer ?
#
loop_
_entity_poly.entity_id
_entity_poly.type
_entity_poly.pdbx_seq_one_letter_code
_entity_poly.pdbx_strand_id
1 'polypeptide(L)'
;MTLVQIADFARADHLAVLGAFHTDAEDAALGLGTLILLGPDEPGFWHYVTAQTEFTDSTPNPLDRWSHRTITALARRLGGTPYFPFGTPVRPFITWALRSGRAWVSPAQLLVHDTAGLFVSYRGAILVPGELDLPPPPPKPCESCATKPCLTACPADALTANGYDLPACHAFLETKDGKTCMTQGCAVRRACPLARTYPRVDAQSAYHMAQFHK
;
A
#
# COMPACT_ATOMS: atom_id res chain seq x y z
N MET A 1 21.68 -13.17 -2.35
CA MET A 1 20.58 -12.54 -3.11
C MET A 1 20.44 -11.12 -2.59
N THR A 2 20.28 -10.12 -3.45
CA THR A 2 20.19 -8.70 -3.04
C THR A 2 18.76 -8.18 -3.09
N LEU A 3 18.49 -7.05 -2.43
CA LEU A 3 17.18 -6.40 -2.52
C LEU A 3 16.81 -6.01 -3.97
N VAL A 4 17.81 -5.63 -4.77
CA VAL A 4 17.63 -5.30 -6.20
C VAL A 4 17.16 -6.53 -6.99
N GLN A 5 17.80 -7.69 -6.79
CA GLN A 5 17.40 -8.94 -7.44
C GLN A 5 15.97 -9.34 -7.05
N ILE A 6 15.60 -9.15 -5.78
CA ILE A 6 14.23 -9.44 -5.31
C ILE A 6 13.23 -8.48 -5.95
N ALA A 7 13.56 -7.19 -6.05
CA ALA A 7 12.73 -6.22 -6.75
C ALA A 7 12.56 -6.60 -8.22
N ASP A 8 13.61 -7.05 -8.90
CA ASP A 8 13.54 -7.50 -10.30
C ASP A 8 12.60 -8.70 -10.47
N PHE A 9 12.63 -9.66 -9.53
CA PHE A 9 11.68 -10.77 -9.53
C PHE A 9 10.23 -10.34 -9.25
N ALA A 10 10.03 -9.38 -8.34
CA ALA A 10 8.70 -8.86 -8.04
C ALA A 10 8.09 -8.08 -9.22
N ARG A 11 8.92 -7.32 -9.97
CA ARG A 11 8.45 -6.55 -11.14
C ARG A 11 7.88 -7.41 -12.26
N ALA A 12 8.28 -8.68 -12.36
CA ALA A 12 7.68 -9.62 -13.32
C ALA A 12 6.16 -9.78 -13.12
N ASP A 13 5.67 -9.53 -11.91
CA ASP A 13 4.25 -9.56 -11.54
C ASP A 13 3.69 -8.17 -11.22
N HIS A 14 4.33 -7.10 -11.70
CA HIS A 14 3.98 -5.71 -11.40
C HIS A 14 3.92 -5.42 -9.88
N LEU A 15 4.80 -6.04 -9.10
CA LEU A 15 5.00 -5.72 -7.69
C LEU A 15 6.29 -4.94 -7.47
N ALA A 16 6.21 -3.88 -6.68
CA ALA A 16 7.35 -3.07 -6.26
C ALA A 16 7.70 -3.35 -4.79
N VAL A 17 8.99 -3.24 -4.47
CA VAL A 17 9.46 -3.18 -3.08
C VAL A 17 9.16 -1.78 -2.53
N LEU A 18 8.23 -1.71 -1.59
CA LEU A 18 7.78 -0.47 -0.93
C LEU A 18 8.41 -0.27 0.46
N GLY A 19 9.36 -1.13 0.84
CA GLY A 19 10.04 -1.05 2.13
C GLY A 19 10.68 -2.38 2.49
N ALA A 20 11.71 -2.33 3.32
CA ALA A 20 12.27 -3.52 3.95
C ALA A 20 12.90 -3.13 5.29
N PHE A 21 12.95 -4.06 6.22
CA PHE A 21 13.68 -3.91 7.49
C PHE A 21 14.18 -5.27 7.98
N HIS A 22 15.18 -5.27 8.85
CA HIS A 22 15.66 -6.47 9.53
C HIS A 22 14.79 -6.75 10.74
N THR A 23 14.23 -7.96 10.81
CA THR A 23 13.48 -8.42 11.99
C THR A 23 14.44 -8.63 13.15
N ASP A 24 14.01 -8.33 14.37
CA ASP A 24 14.82 -8.45 15.57
C ASP A 24 14.24 -9.50 16.55
N ALA A 25 14.75 -9.55 17.78
CA ALA A 25 14.31 -10.50 18.79
C ALA A 25 12.83 -10.33 19.18
N GLU A 26 12.26 -9.13 19.05
CA GLU A 26 10.84 -8.88 19.32
C GLU A 26 9.95 -9.48 18.22
N ASP A 27 10.51 -9.76 17.04
CA ASP A 27 9.86 -10.41 15.91
C ASP A 27 10.09 -11.92 15.86
N ALA A 28 10.60 -12.56 16.92
CA ALA A 28 10.98 -13.98 16.87
C ALA A 28 9.87 -14.92 16.35
N ALA A 29 8.60 -14.57 16.54
CA ALA A 29 7.45 -15.30 16.01
C ALA A 29 7.27 -15.21 14.48
N LEU A 30 7.85 -14.20 13.82
CA LEU A 30 7.96 -14.10 12.36
C LEU A 30 9.17 -14.91 11.87
N GLY A 31 10.26 -14.89 12.64
CA GLY A 31 11.56 -15.44 12.27
C GLY A 31 12.58 -14.33 12.02
N LEU A 32 13.88 -14.67 12.10
CA LEU A 32 14.97 -13.72 11.89
C LEU A 32 15.36 -13.63 10.41
N GLY A 33 15.51 -12.41 9.89
CA GLY A 33 15.93 -12.13 8.53
C GLY A 33 15.51 -10.73 8.08
N THR A 34 15.23 -10.58 6.79
CA THR A 34 14.78 -9.32 6.19
C THR A 34 13.32 -9.44 5.76
N LEU A 35 12.44 -8.62 6.34
CA LEU A 35 11.05 -8.53 5.92
C LEU A 35 10.92 -7.47 4.82
N ILE A 36 10.42 -7.88 3.66
CA ILE A 36 10.29 -7.05 2.46
C ILE A 36 8.81 -6.79 2.19
N LEU A 37 8.41 -5.53 2.11
CA LEU A 37 7.03 -5.11 1.86
C LEU A 37 6.80 -4.89 0.37
N LEU A 38 5.73 -5.49 -0.14
CA LEU A 38 5.37 -5.46 -1.55
C LEU A 38 4.05 -4.72 -1.76
N GLY A 39 3.97 -3.95 -2.83
CA GLY A 39 2.74 -3.33 -3.31
C GLY A 39 2.77 -3.09 -4.81
N PRO A 40 1.80 -2.34 -5.36
CA PRO A 40 1.71 -2.07 -6.79
C PRO A 40 2.98 -1.41 -7.36
N ASP A 41 3.50 -1.99 -8.44
CA ASP A 41 4.48 -1.32 -9.32
C ASP A 41 3.73 -0.52 -10.38
N GLU A 42 3.71 0.80 -10.20
CA GLU A 42 2.99 1.71 -11.11
C GLU A 42 4.00 2.43 -12.03
N PRO A 43 3.64 2.69 -13.30
CA PRO A 43 2.33 2.43 -13.91
C PRO A 43 2.15 0.99 -14.39
N GLY A 44 0.90 0.56 -14.50
CA GLY A 44 0.52 -0.64 -15.25
C GLY A 44 0.06 -1.82 -14.39
N PHE A 45 0.28 -1.76 -13.08
CA PHE A 45 -0.20 -2.78 -12.14
C PHE A 45 -1.69 -3.07 -12.32
N TRP A 46 -2.53 -2.03 -12.40
CA TRP A 46 -3.98 -2.25 -12.49
C TRP A 46 -4.38 -2.97 -13.77
N HIS A 47 -3.77 -2.61 -14.90
CA HIS A 47 -4.03 -3.29 -16.17
C HIS A 47 -3.57 -4.74 -16.12
N TYR A 48 -2.39 -5.00 -15.57
CA TYR A 48 -1.86 -6.36 -15.42
C TYR A 48 -2.73 -7.23 -14.52
N VAL A 49 -3.08 -6.74 -13.33
CA VAL A 49 -3.75 -7.55 -12.32
C VAL A 49 -5.20 -7.86 -12.70
N THR A 50 -5.88 -6.92 -13.38
CA THR A 50 -7.26 -7.13 -13.84
C THR A 50 -7.38 -8.06 -15.04
N ALA A 51 -6.27 -8.34 -15.74
CA ALA A 51 -6.21 -9.36 -16.79
C ALA A 51 -5.99 -10.78 -16.24
N GLN A 52 -5.77 -10.94 -14.93
CA GLN A 52 -5.54 -12.24 -14.30
C GLN A 52 -6.84 -13.01 -14.11
N THR A 53 -6.75 -14.34 -14.05
CA THR A 53 -7.89 -15.26 -13.93
C THR A 53 -8.82 -14.92 -12.77
N GLU A 54 -8.27 -14.47 -11.65
CA GLU A 54 -9.02 -14.12 -10.44
C GLU A 54 -10.04 -13.01 -10.68
N PHE A 55 -9.77 -12.09 -11.62
CA PHE A 55 -10.70 -11.00 -11.94
C PHE A 55 -11.83 -11.41 -12.89
N THR A 56 -11.79 -12.63 -13.43
CA THR A 56 -12.77 -13.14 -14.39
C THR A 56 -13.63 -14.27 -13.85
N ASP A 57 -13.25 -14.90 -12.73
CA ASP A 57 -13.90 -16.11 -12.21
C ASP A 57 -15.10 -15.86 -11.30
N SER A 58 -15.51 -14.60 -11.12
CA SER A 58 -16.64 -14.15 -10.28
C SER A 58 -16.56 -14.54 -8.81
N THR A 59 -15.40 -15.03 -8.33
CA THR A 59 -15.23 -15.32 -6.91
C THR A 59 -14.86 -14.06 -6.12
N PRO A 60 -15.24 -13.95 -4.84
CA PRO A 60 -14.92 -12.79 -4.02
C PRO A 60 -13.42 -12.56 -3.85
N ASN A 61 -13.06 -11.30 -3.59
CA ASN A 61 -11.71 -10.84 -3.24
C ASN A 61 -10.64 -11.22 -4.30
N PRO A 62 -10.86 -10.89 -5.58
CA PRO A 62 -9.95 -11.31 -6.66
C PRO A 62 -8.53 -10.79 -6.48
N LEU A 63 -8.39 -9.55 -5.97
CA LEU A 63 -7.08 -8.94 -5.70
C LEU A 63 -6.33 -9.64 -4.56
N ASP A 64 -7.02 -10.10 -3.52
CA ASP A 64 -6.40 -10.81 -2.39
C ASP A 64 -6.01 -12.22 -2.80
N ARG A 65 -6.85 -12.90 -3.58
CA ARG A 65 -6.56 -14.23 -4.16
C ARG A 65 -5.35 -14.18 -5.08
N TRP A 66 -5.28 -13.19 -5.97
CA TRP A 66 -4.11 -12.94 -6.81
C TRP A 66 -2.86 -12.68 -5.96
N SER A 67 -2.97 -11.78 -4.96
CA SER A 67 -1.84 -11.46 -4.07
C SER A 67 -1.33 -12.71 -3.37
N HIS A 68 -2.24 -13.55 -2.87
CA HIS A 68 -1.90 -14.80 -2.20
C HIS A 68 -1.14 -15.76 -3.13
N ARG A 69 -1.67 -16.03 -4.33
CA ARG A 69 -1.02 -16.92 -5.31
C ARG A 69 0.37 -16.41 -5.70
N THR A 70 0.43 -15.15 -6.13
CA THR A 70 1.62 -14.54 -6.72
C THR A 70 2.74 -14.37 -5.70
N ILE A 71 2.44 -13.78 -4.54
CA ILE A 71 3.46 -13.52 -3.50
C ILE A 71 3.89 -14.83 -2.83
N THR A 72 3.02 -15.84 -2.71
CA THR A 72 3.43 -17.17 -2.24
C THR A 72 4.40 -17.84 -3.21
N ALA A 73 4.14 -17.76 -4.53
CA ALA A 73 5.05 -18.29 -5.53
C ALA A 73 6.41 -17.57 -5.49
N LEU A 74 6.40 -16.24 -5.36
CA LEU A 74 7.62 -15.45 -5.19
C LEU A 74 8.35 -15.85 -3.90
N ALA A 75 7.67 -15.94 -2.76
CA ALA A 75 8.29 -16.34 -1.49
C ALA A 75 8.97 -17.71 -1.59
N ARG A 76 8.33 -18.70 -2.22
CA ARG A 76 8.94 -20.02 -2.48
C ARG A 76 10.21 -19.91 -3.30
N ARG A 77 10.20 -19.11 -4.38
CA ARG A 77 11.39 -18.86 -5.21
C ARG A 77 12.53 -18.23 -4.42
N LEU A 78 12.20 -17.37 -3.46
CA LEU A 78 13.17 -16.66 -2.62
C LEU A 78 13.62 -17.48 -1.39
N GLY A 79 13.05 -18.66 -1.15
CA GLY A 79 13.27 -19.42 0.08
C GLY A 79 12.73 -18.70 1.34
N GLY A 80 11.70 -17.88 1.18
CA GLY A 80 11.12 -17.04 2.23
C GLY A 80 9.68 -17.41 2.59
N THR A 81 9.15 -16.70 3.58
CA THR A 81 7.78 -16.88 4.11
C THR A 81 6.90 -15.70 3.72
N PRO A 82 5.75 -15.91 3.04
CA PRO A 82 4.84 -14.84 2.69
C PRO A 82 3.93 -14.44 3.86
N TYR A 83 3.60 -13.15 3.97
CA TYR A 83 2.61 -12.58 4.88
C TYR A 83 1.67 -11.64 4.13
N PHE A 84 0.43 -11.52 4.58
CA PHE A 84 -0.62 -10.78 3.87
C PHE A 84 -1.33 -9.76 4.77
N PRO A 85 -1.79 -8.63 4.22
CA PRO A 85 -2.52 -7.60 4.97
C PRO A 85 -4.00 -7.97 5.22
N PHE A 86 -4.39 -9.19 4.83
CA PHE A 86 -5.73 -9.74 4.92
C PHE A 86 -5.67 -11.15 5.53
N GLY A 87 -6.84 -11.68 5.91
CA GLY A 87 -6.96 -12.99 6.54
C GLY A 87 -6.64 -12.97 8.03
N THR A 88 -6.44 -14.17 8.60
CA THR A 88 -6.24 -14.37 10.03
C THR A 88 -4.96 -15.19 10.26
N PRO A 89 -4.08 -14.79 11.21
CA PRO A 89 -4.19 -13.59 12.05
C PRO A 89 -3.88 -12.29 11.28
N VAL A 90 -4.45 -11.18 11.76
CA VAL A 90 -4.14 -9.85 11.23
C VAL A 90 -2.66 -9.56 11.45
N ARG A 91 -1.99 -9.07 10.40
CA ARG A 91 -0.58 -8.72 10.42
C ARG A 91 -0.41 -7.19 10.52
N PRO A 92 0.57 -6.69 11.30
CA PRO A 92 0.70 -5.26 11.58
C PRO A 92 1.42 -4.51 10.44
N PHE A 93 0.86 -4.53 9.23
CA PHE A 93 1.46 -3.91 8.04
C PHE A 93 1.75 -2.41 8.20
N ILE A 94 0.94 -1.69 8.99
CA ILE A 94 1.23 -0.29 9.30
C ILE A 94 2.52 -0.17 10.11
N THR A 95 2.68 -0.96 11.17
CA THR A 95 3.92 -1.00 11.97
C THR A 95 5.13 -1.38 11.10
N TRP A 96 4.98 -2.39 10.24
CA TRP A 96 6.04 -2.81 9.32
C TRP A 96 6.43 -1.71 8.33
N ALA A 97 5.44 -0.98 7.79
CA ALA A 97 5.68 0.15 6.91
C ALA A 97 6.49 1.26 7.61
N LEU A 98 6.15 1.57 8.87
CA LEU A 98 6.91 2.56 9.66
C LEU A 98 8.35 2.10 9.91
N ARG A 99 8.55 0.82 10.27
CA ARG A 99 9.88 0.24 10.52
C ARG A 99 10.77 0.21 9.27
N SER A 100 10.18 0.13 8.08
CA SER A 100 10.93 0.18 6.83
C SER A 100 11.66 1.51 6.58
N GLY A 101 11.31 2.57 7.32
CA GLY A 101 11.88 3.90 7.12
C GLY A 101 11.46 4.57 5.81
N ARG A 102 10.56 3.98 5.03
CA ARG A 102 10.04 4.53 3.76
C ARG A 102 8.61 5.05 3.85
N ALA A 103 7.93 4.81 4.97
CA ALA A 103 6.59 5.28 5.22
C ALA A 103 6.42 5.86 6.63
N TRP A 104 5.51 6.82 6.77
CA TRP A 104 5.25 7.54 8.02
C TRP A 104 3.77 7.84 8.20
N VAL A 105 3.36 8.17 9.43
CA VAL A 105 2.06 8.80 9.67
C VAL A 105 2.12 10.25 9.15
N SER A 106 1.22 10.57 8.23
CA SER A 106 1.07 11.92 7.67
C SER A 106 0.28 12.84 8.61
N PRO A 107 0.29 14.17 8.39
CA PRO A 107 -0.57 15.10 9.12
C PRO A 107 -2.06 14.76 9.03
N ALA A 108 -2.50 14.06 7.98
CA ALA A 108 -3.89 13.63 7.80
C ALA A 108 -4.16 12.22 8.35
N GLN A 109 -3.32 11.72 9.28
CA GLN A 109 -3.42 10.41 9.94
C GLN A 109 -3.31 9.17 9.04
N LEU A 110 -3.28 9.34 7.72
CA LEU A 110 -2.99 8.28 6.77
C LEU A 110 -1.49 8.03 6.64
N LEU A 111 -1.13 6.81 6.24
CA LEU A 111 0.24 6.46 5.87
C LEU A 111 0.67 7.24 4.62
N VAL A 112 1.85 7.87 4.66
CA VAL A 112 2.52 8.50 3.51
C VAL A 112 3.81 7.73 3.20
N HIS A 113 4.05 7.42 1.93
CA HIS A 113 5.28 6.79 1.45
C HIS A 113 6.13 7.79 0.66
N ASP A 114 7.44 7.62 0.68
CA ASP A 114 8.44 8.49 0.04
C ASP A 114 8.19 8.77 -1.46
N THR A 115 7.54 7.83 -2.16
CA THR A 115 7.33 7.85 -3.62
C THR A 115 5.86 7.71 -3.99
N ALA A 116 5.09 6.92 -3.24
CA ALA A 116 3.67 6.69 -3.52
C ALA A 116 2.75 7.70 -2.80
N GLY A 117 3.33 8.56 -1.95
CA GLY A 117 2.57 9.52 -1.16
C GLY A 117 1.48 8.86 -0.33
N LEU A 118 0.32 9.49 -0.27
CA LEU A 118 -0.87 8.97 0.44
C LEU A 118 -1.61 7.85 -0.32
N PHE A 119 -1.11 7.43 -1.48
CA PHE A 119 -1.65 6.30 -2.24
C PHE A 119 -0.91 4.98 -1.99
N VAL A 120 0.07 4.94 -1.09
CA VAL A 120 0.72 3.68 -0.72
C VAL A 120 -0.30 2.61 -0.32
N SER A 121 -0.12 1.40 -0.85
CA SER A 121 -0.94 0.25 -0.53
C SER A 121 -0.09 -1.01 -0.62
N TYR A 122 -0.10 -1.83 0.42
CA TYR A 122 0.63 -3.10 0.44
C TYR A 122 -0.24 -4.25 -0.03
N ARG A 123 0.35 -5.21 -0.74
CA ARG A 123 -0.29 -6.46 -1.21
C ARG A 123 0.21 -7.69 -0.46
N GLY A 124 1.41 -7.62 0.13
CA GLY A 124 1.96 -8.65 0.98
C GLY A 124 3.37 -8.30 1.43
N ALA A 125 3.99 -9.21 2.15
CA ALA A 125 5.37 -9.13 2.57
C ALA A 125 6.04 -10.51 2.45
N ILE A 126 7.35 -10.53 2.31
CA ILE A 126 8.14 -11.77 2.30
C ILE A 126 9.27 -11.62 3.31
N LEU A 127 9.33 -12.52 4.28
CA LEU A 127 10.50 -12.68 5.15
C LEU A 127 11.48 -13.60 4.45
N VAL A 128 12.67 -13.09 4.12
CA VAL A 128 13.76 -13.90 3.58
C VAL A 128 14.84 -14.11 4.65
N PRO A 129 15.53 -15.25 4.66
CA PRO A 129 16.59 -15.52 5.62
C PRO A 129 17.79 -14.59 5.40
N GLY A 130 18.38 -14.15 6.50
CA GLY A 130 19.56 -13.28 6.53
C GLY A 130 19.24 -11.79 6.41
N GLU A 131 20.25 -10.97 6.72
CA GLU A 131 20.20 -9.53 6.61
C GLU A 131 20.68 -9.11 5.21
N LEU A 132 19.78 -8.52 4.43
CA LEU A 132 20.14 -7.92 3.15
C LEU A 132 20.72 -6.53 3.37
N ASP A 133 21.61 -6.10 2.48
CA ASP A 133 22.02 -4.69 2.42
C ASP A 133 20.79 -3.83 2.03
N LEU A 134 20.38 -2.95 2.94
CA LEU A 134 19.28 -2.03 2.75
C LEU A 134 19.81 -0.61 2.50
N PRO A 135 19.21 0.16 1.57
CA PRO A 135 19.56 1.55 1.39
C PRO A 135 19.21 2.37 2.65
N PRO A 136 19.92 3.49 2.92
CA PRO A 136 19.54 4.37 4.00
C PRO A 136 18.12 4.93 3.77
N PRO A 137 17.36 5.19 4.85
CA PRO A 137 16.00 5.70 4.72
C PRO A 137 16.02 7.11 4.11
N PRO A 138 15.08 7.43 3.19
CA PRO A 138 14.94 8.78 2.67
C PRO A 138 14.36 9.73 3.72
N PRO A 139 14.46 11.06 3.52
CA PRO A 139 13.83 12.03 4.41
C PRO A 139 12.31 11.89 4.41
N LYS A 140 11.68 12.19 5.56
CA LYS A 140 10.23 12.16 5.72
C LYS A 140 9.57 13.25 4.84
N PRO A 141 8.74 12.90 3.84
CA PRO A 141 8.26 13.84 2.83
C PRO A 141 7.33 14.92 3.40
N CYS A 142 6.67 14.67 4.53
CA CYS A 142 5.81 15.66 5.15
C CYS A 142 6.58 16.81 5.82
N GLU A 143 7.86 16.65 6.14
CA GLU A 143 8.66 17.71 6.79
C GLU A 143 8.95 18.86 5.83
N SER A 144 9.18 18.55 4.55
CA SER A 144 9.38 19.55 3.49
C SER A 144 8.07 20.03 2.84
N CYS A 145 6.93 19.43 3.20
CA CYS A 145 5.61 19.82 2.68
C CYS A 145 5.06 21.04 3.45
N ALA A 146 5.35 22.24 2.95
CA ALA A 146 4.92 23.49 3.58
C ALA A 146 3.39 23.64 3.61
N THR A 147 2.73 23.38 2.47
CA THR A 147 1.29 23.68 2.27
C THR A 147 0.35 22.65 2.91
N LYS A 148 0.82 21.42 3.18
CA LYS A 148 0.03 20.31 3.79
C LYS A 148 -1.40 20.22 3.24
N PRO A 149 -1.57 20.14 1.90
CA PRO A 149 -2.89 20.25 1.26
C PRO A 149 -3.86 19.14 1.66
N CYS A 150 -3.33 18.01 2.16
CA CYS A 150 -4.14 16.91 2.69
C CYS A 150 -5.02 17.30 3.89
N LEU A 151 -4.69 18.37 4.63
CA LEU A 151 -5.45 18.79 5.82
C LEU A 151 -6.79 19.47 5.50
N THR A 152 -6.93 20.03 4.29
CA THR A 152 -8.12 20.81 3.89
C THR A 152 -8.78 20.24 2.63
N ALA A 153 -8.28 19.11 2.12
CA ALA A 153 -8.75 18.53 0.87
C ALA A 153 -9.99 17.64 1.01
N CYS A 154 -10.42 17.32 2.24
CA CYS A 154 -11.60 16.49 2.45
C CYS A 154 -12.87 17.34 2.26
N PRO A 155 -13.69 17.11 1.20
CA PRO A 155 -14.91 17.89 0.99
C PRO A 155 -16.00 17.61 2.03
N ALA A 156 -15.86 16.53 2.79
CA ALA A 156 -16.80 16.13 3.83
C ALA A 156 -16.34 16.54 5.25
N ASP A 157 -15.17 17.17 5.37
CA ASP A 157 -14.45 17.39 6.64
C ASP A 157 -14.31 16.11 7.51
N ALA A 158 -14.41 14.95 6.86
CA ALA A 158 -14.44 13.65 7.52
C ALA A 158 -13.04 13.13 7.87
N LEU A 159 -12.00 13.54 7.15
CA LEU A 159 -10.62 13.13 7.40
C LEU A 159 -9.76 14.36 7.63
N THR A 160 -9.33 14.54 8.89
CA THR A 160 -8.60 15.72 9.36
C THR A 160 -7.37 15.31 10.16
N ALA A 161 -6.63 16.29 10.71
CA ALA A 161 -5.55 16.02 11.65
C ALA A 161 -6.00 15.29 12.92
N ASN A 162 -7.29 15.42 13.27
CA ASN A 162 -7.85 14.91 14.52
C ASN A 162 -8.44 13.49 14.38
N GLY A 163 -8.54 12.95 13.17
CA GLY A 163 -9.06 11.60 12.95
C GLY A 163 -9.85 11.44 11.66
N TYR A 164 -10.52 10.27 11.55
CA TYR A 164 -11.33 9.89 10.41
C TYR A 164 -12.76 9.55 10.86
N ASP A 165 -13.71 10.45 10.58
CA ASP A 165 -15.15 10.24 10.69
C ASP A 165 -15.66 9.39 9.51
N LEU A 166 -15.68 8.08 9.70
CA LEU A 166 -16.17 7.14 8.70
C LEU A 166 -17.65 7.35 8.35
N PRO A 167 -18.59 7.52 9.32
CA PRO A 167 -19.99 7.83 9.02
C PRO A 167 -20.16 9.06 8.10
N ALA A 168 -19.52 10.19 8.41
CA ALA A 168 -19.61 11.39 7.58
C ALA A 168 -19.01 11.16 6.18
N CYS A 169 -17.92 10.40 6.09
CA CYS A 169 -17.32 10.04 4.81
C CYS A 169 -18.27 9.19 3.95
N HIS A 170 -18.85 8.12 4.50
CA HIS A 170 -19.80 7.28 3.77
C HIS A 170 -21.04 8.07 3.34
N ALA A 171 -21.60 8.91 4.22
CA ALA A 171 -22.73 9.76 3.88
C ALA A 171 -22.40 10.71 2.71
N PHE A 172 -21.20 11.29 2.67
CA PHE A 172 -20.76 12.12 1.54
C PHE A 172 -20.59 11.33 0.24
N LEU A 173 -20.08 10.09 0.30
CA LEU A 173 -19.86 9.24 -0.87
C LEU A 173 -21.15 8.86 -1.61
N GLU A 174 -22.29 8.82 -0.91
CA GLU A 174 -23.63 8.61 -1.47
C GLU A 174 -24.17 9.83 -2.25
N THR A 175 -23.56 11.00 -2.11
CA THR A 175 -24.00 12.23 -2.77
C THR A 175 -23.46 12.36 -4.20
N LYS A 176 -24.05 13.28 -4.98
CA LYS A 176 -23.52 13.64 -6.31
C LYS A 176 -22.08 14.16 -6.22
N ASP A 177 -21.75 14.92 -5.19
CA ASP A 177 -20.40 15.49 -4.98
C ASP A 177 -19.40 14.43 -4.54
N GLY A 178 -19.88 13.35 -3.90
CA GLY A 178 -19.14 12.14 -3.55
C GLY A 178 -18.57 11.38 -4.75
N LYS A 179 -19.18 11.54 -5.94
CA LYS A 179 -18.82 10.78 -7.15
C LYS A 179 -17.35 10.91 -7.52
N THR A 180 -16.76 12.10 -7.39
CA THR A 180 -15.33 12.29 -7.69
C THR A 180 -14.44 11.47 -6.76
N CYS A 181 -14.77 11.40 -5.47
CA CYS A 181 -14.06 10.53 -4.54
C CYS A 181 -14.27 9.06 -4.88
N MET A 182 -15.47 8.66 -5.30
CA MET A 182 -15.75 7.29 -5.71
C MET A 182 -15.03 6.87 -6.99
N THR A 183 -14.81 7.75 -7.96
CA THR A 183 -14.19 7.39 -9.25
C THR A 183 -12.70 7.66 -9.33
N GLN A 184 -12.19 8.68 -8.64
CA GLN A 184 -10.77 9.07 -8.68
C GLN A 184 -10.02 8.73 -7.39
N GLY A 185 -10.74 8.31 -6.35
CA GLY A 185 -10.18 8.07 -5.02
C GLY A 185 -10.29 9.28 -4.10
N CYS A 186 -10.09 9.03 -2.81
CA CYS A 186 -10.15 10.02 -1.74
C CYS A 186 -9.39 11.32 -2.08
N ALA A 187 -10.08 12.46 -1.99
CA ALA A 187 -9.52 13.78 -2.28
C ALA A 187 -8.29 14.12 -1.41
N VAL A 188 -8.29 13.70 -0.13
CA VAL A 188 -7.14 13.85 0.77
C VAL A 188 -5.90 13.15 0.23
N ARG A 189 -6.06 11.93 -0.30
CA ARG A 189 -4.94 11.19 -0.90
C ARG A 189 -4.43 11.86 -2.17
N ARG A 190 -5.34 12.25 -3.07
CA ARG A 190 -5.02 12.95 -4.33
C ARG A 190 -4.34 14.30 -4.12
N ALA A 191 -4.62 14.98 -2.99
CA ALA A 191 -4.01 16.27 -2.67
C ALA A 191 -2.52 16.17 -2.31
N CYS A 192 -2.03 15.00 -1.89
CA CYS A 192 -0.62 14.81 -1.57
C CYS A 192 0.26 15.06 -2.81
N PRO A 193 1.28 15.95 -2.74
CA PRO A 193 2.12 16.25 -3.90
C PRO A 193 2.79 15.02 -4.53
N LEU A 194 3.26 14.06 -3.70
CA LEU A 194 3.83 12.79 -4.16
C LEU A 194 2.79 11.89 -4.82
N ALA A 195 1.56 11.87 -4.29
CA ALA A 195 0.49 11.07 -4.85
C ALA A 195 0.05 11.57 -6.24
N ARG A 196 0.18 12.88 -6.51
CA ARG A 196 -0.12 13.47 -7.83
C ARG A 196 0.85 13.02 -8.92
N THR A 197 2.09 12.67 -8.54
CA THR A 197 3.11 12.16 -9.46
C THR A 197 3.16 10.64 -9.49
N TYR A 198 2.48 9.95 -8.57
CA TYR A 198 2.38 8.50 -8.53
C TYR A 198 1.35 8.03 -9.57
N PRO A 199 1.74 7.24 -10.59
CA PRO A 199 0.91 7.02 -11.78
C PRO A 199 -0.15 5.93 -11.59
N ARG A 200 -0.85 5.95 -10.45
CA ARG A 200 -2.05 5.14 -10.20
C ARG A 200 -3.20 5.62 -11.08
N VAL A 201 -3.84 4.69 -11.79
CA VAL A 201 -4.99 4.98 -12.66
C VAL A 201 -6.29 5.08 -11.87
N ASP A 202 -7.22 5.92 -12.33
CA ASP A 202 -8.52 6.14 -11.69
C ASP A 202 -9.31 4.84 -11.50
N ALA A 203 -9.26 3.91 -12.46
CA ALA A 203 -9.96 2.62 -12.36
C ALA A 203 -9.52 1.79 -11.13
N GLN A 204 -8.25 1.86 -10.74
CA GLN A 204 -7.76 1.22 -9.52
C GLN A 204 -8.33 1.92 -8.28
N SER A 205 -8.30 3.26 -8.25
CA SER A 205 -8.89 4.03 -7.17
C SER A 205 -10.39 3.74 -7.03
N ALA A 206 -11.12 3.70 -8.14
CA ALA A 206 -12.55 3.41 -8.17
C ALA A 206 -12.87 2.04 -7.59
N TYR A 207 -12.11 1.01 -7.97
CA TYR A 207 -12.27 -0.32 -7.41
C TYR A 207 -12.11 -0.32 -5.87
N HIS A 208 -11.05 0.31 -5.36
CA HIS A 208 -10.79 0.33 -3.92
C HIS A 208 -11.82 1.17 -3.15
N MET A 209 -12.29 2.28 -3.72
CA MET A 209 -13.39 3.06 -3.14
C MET A 209 -14.68 2.27 -3.10
N ALA A 210 -15.00 1.50 -4.14
CA ALA A 210 -16.15 0.61 -4.16
C ALA A 210 -16.02 -0.56 -3.17
N GLN A 211 -14.81 -0.99 -2.79
CA GLN A 211 -14.63 -1.96 -1.69
C GLN A 211 -14.75 -1.31 -0.31
N PHE A 212 -14.22 -0.09 -0.16
CA PHE A 212 -14.29 0.69 1.08
C PHE A 212 -15.73 1.07 1.43
N HIS A 213 -16.53 1.44 0.43
CA HIS A 213 -17.91 1.90 0.60
C HIS A 213 -18.94 0.76 0.52
N LYS A 214 -18.56 -0.44 0.98
CA LYS A 214 -19.48 -1.58 1.15
C LYS A 214 -20.13 -1.59 2.51
#